data_AF-A0ABD3NZ28-F1
#
_entry.id   AF-A0ABD3NZ28-F1
#
_cell.length_a   1.000
_cell.length_b   1.000
_cell.length_c   1.000
_cell.angle_alpha   90.00
_cell.angle_beta   90.00
_cell.angle_gamma   90.00
#
_symmetry.space_group_name_H-M   'P 1'
#
loop_
_entity.id
_entity.type
_entity.pdbx_description
1 polymer ?
#
loop_
_entity_poly.entity_id
_entity_poly.type
_entity_poly.pdbx_seq_one_letter_code
_entity_poly.pdbx_strand_id
1 'polypeptide(L)'
;MRLIFLIAPISTCLGFAPSSSSPSSSSSRVVASTSLLAPALVVVPPSPLLPLPTSSYSSLPLSSRKNDDYDDDDEDPRRSRPRSSRLEGMQVQPTSSDIAIIDDMITKLGNAKPYELPNAVSRAMRVVSSPRFFLRIAERADMASDADEREKLAALAENLVNTIRAVVSVAEDGLNERAKDVERVVKAASEPTTGEFLVPLSYERVEAMRIEMEGLDLEDLNEGFLSTVDSWMNKAHQDGMDGMVVILQKALQIYAGTVISRARVRLQANVGAALVGEDQAAADALAAAAAAASATGGGERAAASALLEKLLRVDADSWNVEIRRGMEGENGVTKEALIGEVQKTMEGVILGLDNGSMAQRVQAEFLRELVTRIEAV
;
A
#
# COMPACT_ATOMS: atom_id res chain seq x y z
N MET A 1 18.88 -11.71 -14.29
CA MET A 1 19.60 -10.84 -13.34
C MET A 1 18.54 -10.37 -12.35
N ARG A 2 18.60 -10.83 -11.10
CA ARG A 2 17.51 -10.74 -10.10
C ARG A 2 17.28 -9.27 -9.72
N LEU A 3 16.02 -8.82 -9.68
CA LEU A 3 15.63 -7.57 -9.03
C LEU A 3 16.16 -7.57 -7.60
N ILE A 4 17.12 -6.69 -7.30
CA ILE A 4 17.53 -6.41 -5.93
C ILE A 4 16.66 -5.25 -5.46
N PHE A 5 15.47 -5.57 -4.97
CA PHE A 5 14.70 -4.65 -4.13
C PHE A 5 15.48 -4.47 -2.81
N LEU A 6 16.39 -3.51 -2.76
CA LEU A 6 17.06 -3.11 -1.53
C LEU A 6 16.13 -2.14 -0.79
N ILE A 7 15.11 -2.69 -0.12
CA ILE A 7 14.19 -1.91 0.72
C ILE A 7 14.91 -1.64 2.04
N ALA A 8 15.47 -0.43 2.17
CA ALA A 8 15.93 0.09 3.45
C ALA A 8 14.73 0.43 4.35
N PRO A 9 14.81 0.22 5.68
CA PRO A 9 13.70 0.47 6.60
C PRO A 9 13.46 1.97 6.76
N ILE A 10 12.23 2.42 6.53
CA ILE A 10 11.87 3.84 6.65
C ILE A 10 11.07 4.12 7.91
N SER A 11 11.66 5.01 8.70
CA SER A 11 11.09 5.72 9.82
C SER A 11 10.02 6.71 9.34
N THR A 12 8.84 6.59 9.93
CA THR A 12 7.60 7.32 9.61
C THR A 12 7.68 8.80 10.04
N CYS A 13 7.35 9.73 9.13
CA CYS A 13 6.88 11.08 9.46
C CYS A 13 5.66 11.40 8.61
N LEU A 14 4.49 11.41 9.27
CA LEU A 14 3.16 11.71 8.73
C LEU A 14 2.89 13.22 8.70
N GLY A 15 2.26 13.70 7.63
CA GLY A 15 1.63 15.01 7.56
C GLY A 15 0.73 15.13 6.33
N PHE A 16 -0.56 14.83 6.48
CA PHE A 16 -1.59 15.00 5.45
C PHE A 16 -2.73 15.88 5.98
N ALA A 17 -3.29 16.72 5.10
CA ALA A 17 -4.50 17.53 5.31
C ALA A 17 -5.43 17.35 4.09
N PRO A 18 -6.78 17.26 4.24
CA PRO A 18 -7.69 16.99 3.13
C PRO A 18 -8.75 18.09 2.87
N SER A 19 -9.36 18.07 1.67
CA SER A 19 -10.79 18.35 1.36
C SER A 19 -10.95 18.74 -0.13
N SER A 20 -12.04 18.55 -0.89
CA SER A 20 -13.31 17.77 -0.82
C SER A 20 -14.17 18.23 -2.02
N SER A 21 -14.96 17.35 -2.66
CA SER A 21 -16.30 17.70 -3.20
C SER A 21 -17.03 16.50 -3.84
N SER A 22 -18.24 16.22 -3.36
CA SER A 22 -19.24 15.29 -3.91
C SER A 22 -20.05 15.95 -5.06
N PRO A 23 -20.87 15.20 -5.83
CA PRO A 23 -22.29 15.11 -5.48
C PRO A 23 -23.03 13.80 -5.86
N SER A 24 -24.26 13.72 -5.31
CA SER A 24 -25.36 12.75 -5.42
C SER A 24 -25.90 12.42 -6.82
N SER A 25 -26.45 11.21 -7.02
CA SER A 25 -27.81 11.01 -7.60
C SER A 25 -28.31 9.56 -7.55
N SER A 26 -29.64 9.47 -7.39
CA SER A 26 -30.54 8.31 -7.39
C SER A 26 -30.68 7.60 -8.74
N SER A 27 -30.91 6.27 -8.76
CA SER A 27 -31.83 5.63 -9.72
C SER A 27 -32.12 4.14 -9.45
N SER A 28 -33.33 3.77 -9.86
CA SER A 28 -34.12 2.57 -9.59
C SER A 28 -33.52 1.24 -10.04
N ARG A 29 -33.72 0.19 -9.23
CA ARG A 29 -33.53 -1.22 -9.62
C ARG A 29 -34.85 -1.83 -10.11
N VAL A 30 -34.83 -2.34 -11.34
CA VAL A 30 -35.84 -3.24 -11.90
C VAL A 30 -35.42 -4.68 -11.59
N VAL A 31 -36.39 -5.46 -11.13
CA VAL A 31 -36.31 -6.85 -10.68
C VAL A 31 -36.39 -7.76 -11.91
N ALA A 32 -35.47 -8.72 -12.04
CA ALA A 32 -35.64 -9.86 -12.94
C ALA A 32 -35.13 -11.13 -12.24
N SER A 33 -36.10 -11.92 -11.78
CA SER A 33 -35.92 -13.27 -11.25
C SER A 33 -35.60 -14.25 -12.38
N THR A 34 -34.51 -15.00 -12.24
CA THR A 34 -34.32 -16.25 -12.97
C THR A 34 -33.69 -17.28 -12.04
N SER A 35 -34.53 -18.20 -11.55
CA SER A 35 -34.13 -19.43 -10.86
C SER A 35 -33.33 -20.32 -11.81
N LEU A 36 -32.22 -20.91 -11.35
CA LEU A 36 -31.73 -22.19 -11.86
C LEU A 36 -30.83 -22.90 -10.82
N LEU A 37 -31.30 -24.09 -10.44
CA LEU A 37 -30.66 -25.29 -9.88
C LEU A 37 -29.35 -25.19 -9.07
N ALA A 38 -29.45 -25.53 -7.78
CA ALA A 38 -28.36 -25.96 -6.93
C ALA A 38 -28.02 -27.45 -7.13
N PRO A 39 -26.74 -27.85 -7.14
CA PRO A 39 -26.34 -29.23 -6.89
C PRO A 39 -25.96 -29.45 -5.41
N ALA A 40 -26.32 -30.63 -4.92
CA ALA A 40 -26.21 -31.09 -3.55
C ALA A 40 -24.75 -31.15 -3.04
N LEU A 41 -24.52 -30.54 -1.88
CA LEU A 41 -23.29 -30.68 -1.10
C LEU A 41 -23.37 -31.95 -0.24
N VAL A 42 -22.49 -32.91 -0.54
CA VAL A 42 -22.25 -34.09 0.28
C VAL A 42 -21.45 -33.66 1.51
N VAL A 43 -22.07 -33.79 2.68
CA VAL A 43 -21.45 -33.56 3.99
C VAL A 43 -20.56 -34.75 4.33
N VAL A 44 -19.25 -34.53 4.45
CA VAL A 44 -18.29 -35.50 5.01
C VAL A 44 -18.00 -35.10 6.46
N PRO A 45 -18.18 -35.98 7.46
CA PRO A 45 -17.90 -35.66 8.85
C PRO A 45 -16.39 -35.67 9.15
N PRO A 46 -15.92 -34.87 10.13
CA PRO A 46 -14.52 -34.78 10.48
C PRO A 46 -14.03 -36.03 11.23
N SER A 47 -12.90 -36.58 10.78
CA SER A 47 -12.18 -37.65 11.50
C SER A 47 -11.35 -37.08 12.65
N PRO A 48 -11.19 -37.84 13.75
CA PRO A 48 -10.59 -37.34 15.00
C PRO A 48 -9.07 -37.20 14.93
N LEU A 49 -8.59 -36.15 15.61
CA LEU A 49 -7.18 -35.78 15.78
C LEU A 49 -6.40 -36.87 16.54
N LEU A 50 -5.27 -37.29 15.96
CA LEU A 50 -4.26 -38.09 16.66
C LEU A 50 -3.28 -37.16 17.41
N PRO A 51 -2.81 -37.56 18.61
CA PRO A 51 -1.97 -36.73 19.47
C PRO A 51 -0.51 -36.67 19.00
N LEU A 52 0.09 -35.48 19.11
CA LEU A 52 1.51 -35.21 18.89
C LEU A 52 2.36 -35.86 20.00
N PRO A 53 3.53 -36.45 19.67
CA PRO A 53 4.47 -36.92 20.67
C PRO A 53 5.26 -35.75 21.28
N THR A 54 5.24 -35.67 22.61
CA THR A 54 6.03 -34.75 23.42
C THR A 54 7.50 -35.14 23.42
N SER A 55 8.33 -34.38 22.71
CA SER A 55 9.78 -34.54 22.75
C SER A 55 10.35 -33.94 24.04
N SER A 56 11.11 -34.77 24.75
CA SER A 56 11.68 -34.51 26.06
C SER A 56 12.95 -33.67 25.92
N TYR A 57 12.97 -32.47 26.50
CA TYR A 57 14.19 -31.68 26.65
C TYR A 57 15.08 -32.33 27.72
N SER A 58 16.18 -32.95 27.29
CA SER A 58 17.25 -33.42 28.16
C SER A 58 18.28 -32.31 28.34
N SER A 59 18.48 -31.89 29.59
CA SER A 59 19.43 -30.88 30.01
C SER A 59 20.83 -31.47 30.10
N LEU A 60 21.82 -30.82 29.48
CA LEU A 60 23.24 -31.07 29.77
C LEU A 60 23.90 -29.81 30.37
N PRO A 61 24.86 -29.99 31.30
CA PRO A 61 25.36 -28.92 32.15
C PRO A 61 26.51 -28.12 31.51
N LEU A 62 26.53 -26.82 31.81
CA LEU A 62 27.57 -25.87 31.42
C LEU A 62 28.86 -26.13 32.21
N SER A 63 29.95 -26.41 31.49
CA SER A 63 31.28 -26.56 32.06
C SER A 63 31.92 -25.19 32.34
N SER A 64 32.50 -25.11 33.53
CA SER A 64 33.25 -24.00 34.10
C SER A 64 34.50 -23.66 33.28
N ARG A 65 34.68 -22.39 32.92
CA ARG A 65 35.98 -21.86 32.49
C ARG A 65 36.25 -20.52 33.19
N LYS A 66 37.28 -20.55 34.03
CA LYS A 66 37.90 -19.43 34.74
C LYS A 66 38.67 -18.53 33.76
N ASN A 67 38.51 -17.23 34.01
CA ASN A 67 39.43 -16.08 33.90
C ASN A 67 40.50 -16.05 32.82
N ASP A 68 40.54 -14.92 32.09
CA ASP A 68 41.71 -14.03 31.92
C ASP A 68 41.10 -12.63 31.58
N ASP A 69 41.11 -11.65 32.47
CA ASP A 69 42.23 -10.74 32.79
C ASP A 69 42.43 -9.67 31.69
N TYR A 70 41.81 -8.49 31.91
CA TYR A 70 42.19 -7.18 31.37
C TYR A 70 41.61 -6.10 32.31
N ASP A 71 42.45 -5.65 33.24
CA ASP A 71 42.38 -4.34 33.86
C ASP A 71 42.70 -3.27 32.80
N ASP A 72 41.82 -2.28 32.63
CA ASP A 72 42.26 -0.90 32.34
C ASP A 72 41.15 0.09 32.73
N ASP A 73 41.55 1.04 33.55
CA ASP A 73 40.76 2.12 34.14
C ASP A 73 40.33 3.16 33.10
N ASP A 74 39.03 3.39 32.95
CA ASP A 74 38.47 4.68 32.55
C ASP A 74 36.94 4.68 32.85
N GLU A 75 36.58 5.11 34.06
CA GLU A 75 35.19 5.40 34.42
C GLU A 75 34.67 6.62 33.62
N ASP A 76 34.07 6.38 32.45
CA ASP A 76 33.20 7.35 31.78
C ASP A 76 31.77 7.26 32.39
N PRO A 77 31.28 8.30 33.11
CA PRO A 77 29.98 8.28 33.75
C PRO A 77 28.79 8.37 32.76
N ARG A 78 29.00 8.22 31.44
CA ARG A 78 27.96 8.37 30.41
C ARG A 78 27.49 7.07 29.75
N ARG A 79 27.95 5.90 30.18
CA ARG A 79 27.47 4.61 29.65
C ARG A 79 26.88 3.72 30.75
N SER A 80 25.66 4.05 31.17
CA SER A 80 24.68 3.08 31.70
C SER A 80 23.30 3.72 31.77
N ARG A 81 22.62 3.85 30.61
CA ARG A 81 21.16 3.73 30.60
C ARG A 81 20.84 2.35 30.07
N PRO A 82 20.41 1.39 30.90
CA PRO A 82 19.81 0.18 30.35
C PRO A 82 18.66 0.61 29.44
N ARG A 83 18.62 0.06 28.22
CA ARG A 83 17.48 0.21 27.32
C ARG A 83 16.26 -0.35 28.06
N SER A 84 15.46 0.53 28.66
CA SER A 84 14.22 0.17 29.32
C SER A 84 13.37 -0.63 28.34
N SER A 85 12.83 -1.74 28.80
CA SER A 85 12.03 -2.62 27.98
C SER A 85 10.81 -1.88 27.43
N ARG A 86 10.37 -2.23 26.22
CA ARG A 86 9.25 -1.60 25.50
C ARG A 86 7.88 -1.77 26.19
N LEU A 87 7.84 -2.54 27.28
CA LEU A 87 6.68 -2.74 28.17
C LEU A 87 6.71 -1.86 29.44
N GLU A 88 7.82 -1.17 29.69
CA GLU A 88 8.08 -0.44 30.94
C GLU A 88 7.47 0.97 30.96
N GLY A 89 6.95 1.43 29.81
CA GLY A 89 6.25 2.71 29.67
C GLY A 89 4.89 2.82 30.39
N MET A 90 4.43 1.76 31.06
CA MET A 90 3.17 1.77 31.84
C MET A 90 3.38 1.89 33.36
N GLN A 91 4.62 1.81 33.85
CA GLN A 91 4.94 1.81 35.30
C GLN A 91 5.54 3.11 35.84
N VAL A 92 5.92 4.06 34.98
CA VAL A 92 6.38 5.38 35.43
C VAL A 92 5.18 6.18 35.92
N GLN A 93 5.20 6.62 37.18
CA GLN A 93 4.20 7.57 37.69
C GLN A 93 4.23 8.82 36.81
N PRO A 94 3.07 9.27 36.30
CA PRO A 94 3.03 10.38 35.36
C PRO A 94 3.60 11.62 36.04
N THR A 95 4.46 12.34 35.33
CA THR A 95 4.97 13.62 35.81
C THR A 95 3.81 14.61 35.92
N SER A 96 3.96 15.65 36.75
CA SER A 96 2.93 16.70 36.85
C SER A 96 2.62 17.35 35.49
N SER A 97 3.61 17.43 34.59
CA SER A 97 3.42 17.86 33.20
C SER A 97 2.56 16.90 32.38
N ASP A 98 2.70 15.59 32.55
CA ASP A 98 1.91 14.60 31.81
C ASP A 98 0.43 14.66 32.21
N ILE A 99 0.18 14.85 33.51
CA ILE A 99 -1.18 15.00 34.05
C ILE A 99 -1.84 16.26 33.46
N ALA A 100 -1.12 17.38 33.40
CA ALA A 100 -1.64 18.62 32.82
C ALA A 100 -1.99 18.48 31.33
N ILE A 101 -1.18 17.75 30.56
CA ILE A 101 -1.45 17.47 29.14
C ILE A 101 -2.72 16.62 28.98
N ILE A 102 -2.88 15.59 29.82
CA ILE A 102 -4.08 14.75 29.82
C ILE A 102 -5.31 15.59 30.17
N ASP A 103 -5.22 16.46 31.17
CA ASP A 103 -6.32 17.33 31.60
C ASP A 103 -6.76 18.34 30.54
N ASP A 104 -5.80 18.96 29.85
CA ASP A 104 -6.07 19.84 28.71
C ASP A 104 -6.78 19.06 27.57
N MET A 105 -6.33 17.83 27.30
CA MET A 105 -6.94 16.99 26.28
C MET A 105 -8.36 16.52 26.66
N ILE A 106 -8.61 16.15 27.92
CA ILE A 106 -9.95 15.86 28.44
C ILE A 106 -10.86 17.07 28.22
N THR A 107 -10.37 18.27 28.54
CA THR A 107 -11.13 19.51 28.38
C THR A 107 -11.44 19.80 26.91
N LYS A 108 -10.47 19.62 26.01
CA LYS A 108 -10.65 19.81 24.56
C LYS A 108 -11.65 18.82 23.97
N LEU A 109 -11.56 17.54 24.35
CA LEU A 109 -12.46 16.50 23.87
C LEU A 109 -13.87 16.63 24.46
N GLY A 110 -13.99 17.05 25.72
CA GLY A 110 -15.26 17.34 26.38
C GLY A 110 -16.03 18.50 25.75
N ASN A 111 -15.32 19.46 25.18
CA ASN A 111 -15.91 20.61 24.48
C ASN A 111 -16.01 20.41 22.96
N ALA A 112 -15.50 19.30 22.42
CA ALA A 112 -15.55 19.03 21.00
C ALA A 112 -16.99 18.78 20.53
N LYS A 113 -17.32 19.24 19.33
CA LYS A 113 -18.64 18.96 18.74
C LYS A 113 -18.75 17.48 18.37
N PRO A 114 -19.96 16.87 18.45
CA PRO A 114 -20.12 15.44 18.21
C PRO A 114 -19.54 14.93 16.88
N TYR A 115 -19.62 15.72 15.80
CA TYR A 115 -19.11 15.34 14.48
C TYR A 115 -17.58 15.51 14.33
N GLU A 116 -16.93 16.27 15.21
CA GLU A 116 -15.46 16.49 15.20
C GLU A 116 -14.74 15.43 16.05
N LEU A 117 -15.47 14.81 16.99
CA LEU A 117 -14.93 13.86 17.96
C LEU A 117 -14.24 12.66 17.30
N PRO A 118 -14.78 12.00 16.25
CA PRO A 118 -14.09 10.87 15.61
C PRO A 118 -12.71 11.24 15.04
N ASN A 119 -12.59 12.41 14.41
CA ASN A 119 -11.32 12.89 13.84
C ASN A 119 -10.34 13.40 14.92
N ALA A 120 -10.84 13.93 16.03
CA ALA A 120 -10.00 14.28 17.17
C ALA A 120 -9.45 13.01 17.86
N VAL A 121 -10.31 12.01 18.05
CA VAL A 121 -9.96 10.71 18.64
C VAL A 121 -8.97 9.94 17.78
N SER A 122 -9.15 9.89 16.45
CA SER A 122 -8.22 9.19 15.56
C SER A 122 -6.81 9.77 15.61
N ARG A 123 -6.67 11.10 15.65
CA ARG A 123 -5.38 11.80 15.77
C ARG A 123 -4.72 11.62 17.14
N ALA A 124 -5.53 11.51 18.19
CA ALA A 124 -5.05 11.35 19.57
C ALA A 124 -5.07 9.89 20.06
N MET A 125 -5.31 8.90 19.17
CA MET A 125 -5.65 7.52 19.51
C MET A 125 -4.69 6.91 20.54
N ARG A 126 -3.38 7.12 20.38
CA ARG A 126 -2.34 6.57 21.29
C ARG A 126 -2.55 6.97 22.75
N VAL A 127 -3.04 8.18 23.00
CA VAL A 127 -3.21 8.71 24.35
C VAL A 127 -4.63 8.40 24.86
N VAL A 128 -5.66 8.65 24.04
CA VAL A 128 -7.07 8.48 24.45
C VAL A 128 -7.49 7.02 24.60
N SER A 129 -6.80 6.07 23.97
CA SER A 129 -7.01 4.63 24.15
C SER A 129 -6.31 4.08 25.40
N SER A 130 -5.50 4.87 26.09
CA SER A 130 -4.74 4.40 27.25
C SER A 130 -5.63 4.28 28.50
N PRO A 131 -5.48 3.23 29.33
CA PRO A 131 -6.21 3.11 30.59
C PRO A 131 -6.00 4.31 31.53
N ARG A 132 -4.80 4.91 31.49
CA ARG A 132 -4.43 6.12 32.26
C ARG A 132 -5.34 7.30 31.95
N PHE A 133 -5.71 7.48 30.69
CA PHE A 133 -6.58 8.59 30.27
C PHE A 133 -7.95 8.49 30.93
N PHE A 134 -8.54 7.29 30.96
CA PHE A 134 -9.83 7.05 31.60
C PHE A 134 -9.77 7.10 33.13
N LEU A 135 -8.68 6.62 33.75
CA LEU A 135 -8.46 6.80 35.19
C LEU A 135 -8.39 8.28 35.56
N ARG A 136 -7.77 9.12 34.72
CA ARG A 136 -7.72 10.57 34.96
C ARG A 136 -9.10 11.24 34.82
N ILE A 137 -9.94 10.78 33.89
CA ILE A 137 -11.33 11.24 33.80
C ILE A 137 -12.09 10.89 35.08
N ALA A 138 -11.91 9.68 35.61
CA ALA A 138 -12.54 9.25 36.86
C ALA A 138 -12.07 10.10 38.05
N GLU A 139 -10.76 10.33 38.19
CA GLU A 139 -10.22 11.24 39.23
C GLU A 139 -10.80 12.65 39.13
N ARG A 140 -10.90 13.21 37.92
CA ARG A 140 -11.55 14.52 37.71
C ARG A 140 -13.03 14.50 38.09
N ALA A 141 -13.74 13.42 37.81
CA ALA A 141 -15.15 13.26 38.15
C ALA A 141 -15.37 13.15 39.67
N ASP A 142 -14.44 12.50 40.39
CA ASP A 142 -14.45 12.40 41.85
C ASP A 142 -14.09 13.74 42.52
N MET A 143 -13.17 14.50 41.91
CA MET A 143 -12.79 15.85 42.37
C MET A 143 -13.82 16.92 42.01
N ALA A 144 -14.73 16.67 41.06
CA ALA A 144 -15.75 17.62 40.65
C ALA A 144 -16.76 17.85 41.79
N SER A 145 -16.88 19.11 42.20
CA SER A 145 -17.85 19.56 43.22
C SER A 145 -19.27 19.70 42.66
N ASP A 146 -19.39 19.89 41.34
CA ASP A 146 -20.67 20.06 40.64
C ASP A 146 -21.17 18.74 40.04
N ALA A 147 -22.46 18.46 40.21
CA ALA A 147 -23.09 17.24 39.68
C ALA A 147 -23.10 17.24 38.15
N ASP A 148 -23.32 18.41 37.53
CA ASP A 148 -23.36 18.56 36.07
C ASP A 148 -21.98 18.30 35.45
N GLU A 149 -20.89 18.71 36.12
CA GLU A 149 -19.53 18.44 35.65
C GLU A 149 -19.19 16.94 35.73
N ARG A 150 -19.60 16.29 36.82
CA ARG A 150 -19.43 14.83 36.98
C ARG A 150 -20.17 14.06 35.89
N GLU A 151 -21.41 14.45 35.59
CA GLU A 151 -22.21 13.84 34.53
C GLU A 151 -21.58 14.06 33.15
N LYS A 152 -21.08 15.27 32.85
CA LYS A 152 -20.36 15.57 31.60
C LYS A 152 -19.11 14.71 31.43
N LEU A 153 -18.33 14.50 32.48
CA LEU A 153 -17.13 13.67 32.44
C LEU A 153 -17.46 12.18 32.25
N ALA A 154 -18.52 11.69 32.88
CA ALA A 154 -19.02 10.33 32.67
C ALA A 154 -19.51 10.12 31.22
N ALA A 155 -20.32 11.05 30.71
CA ALA A 155 -20.80 11.03 29.33
C ALA A 155 -19.65 11.14 28.31
N LEU A 156 -18.62 11.95 28.59
CA LEU A 156 -17.42 12.04 27.78
C LEU A 156 -16.70 10.68 27.71
N ALA A 157 -16.51 10.01 28.85
CA ALA A 157 -15.85 8.70 28.88
C ALA A 157 -16.60 7.67 28.03
N GLU A 158 -17.93 7.61 28.14
CA GLU A 158 -18.76 6.71 27.35
C GLU A 158 -18.68 7.03 25.84
N ASN A 159 -18.82 8.31 25.48
CA ASN A 159 -18.72 8.76 24.10
C ASN A 159 -17.34 8.47 23.49
N LEU A 160 -16.27 8.61 24.26
CA LEU A 160 -14.91 8.29 23.82
C LEU A 160 -14.76 6.79 23.56
N VAL A 161 -15.25 5.91 24.44
CA VAL A 161 -15.18 4.45 24.21
C VAL A 161 -15.92 4.06 22.94
N ASN A 162 -17.13 4.58 22.73
CA ASN A 162 -17.91 4.30 21.53
C ASN A 162 -17.23 4.84 20.26
N THR A 163 -16.65 6.04 20.34
CA THR A 163 -15.92 6.64 19.22
C THR A 163 -14.63 5.88 18.90
N ILE A 164 -13.87 5.44 19.92
CA ILE A 164 -12.66 4.64 19.74
C ILE A 164 -13.01 3.33 19.02
N ARG A 165 -14.07 2.63 19.46
CA ARG A 165 -14.53 1.39 18.80
C ARG A 165 -14.90 1.63 17.35
N ALA A 166 -15.64 2.71 17.05
CA ALA A 166 -16.00 3.04 15.68
C ALA A 166 -14.78 3.34 14.80
N VAL A 167 -13.81 4.11 15.31
CA VAL A 167 -12.57 4.42 14.59
C VAL A 167 -11.73 3.17 14.35
N VAL A 168 -11.63 2.27 15.35
CA VAL A 168 -10.93 0.99 15.20
C VAL A 168 -11.61 0.11 14.17
N SER A 169 -12.95 -0.03 14.25
CA SER A 169 -13.72 -0.83 13.28
C SER A 169 -13.46 -0.36 11.85
N VAL A 170 -13.55 0.95 11.58
CA VAL A 170 -13.28 1.51 10.24
C VAL A 170 -11.85 1.25 9.78
N ALA A 171 -10.88 1.32 10.70
CA ALA A 171 -9.47 1.03 10.39
C ALA A 171 -9.24 -0.46 10.09
N GLU A 172 -9.87 -1.35 10.84
CA GLU A 172 -9.83 -2.80 10.64
C GLU A 172 -10.49 -3.18 9.31
N ASP A 173 -11.67 -2.63 9.02
CA ASP A 173 -12.37 -2.83 7.75
C ASP A 173 -11.49 -2.38 6.57
N GLY A 174 -10.90 -1.19 6.65
CA GLY A 174 -10.00 -0.69 5.61
C GLY A 174 -8.70 -1.50 5.46
N LEU A 175 -8.17 -2.08 6.55
CA LEU A 175 -7.03 -3.00 6.47
C LEU A 175 -7.42 -4.34 5.83
N ASN A 176 -8.60 -4.85 6.18
CA ASN A 176 -9.12 -6.11 5.67
C ASN A 176 -9.45 -6.03 4.17
N GLU A 177 -10.09 -4.95 3.71
CA GLU A 177 -10.35 -4.76 2.29
C GLU A 177 -9.06 -4.70 1.46
N ARG A 178 -8.05 -3.93 1.90
CA ARG A 178 -6.74 -3.90 1.23
C ARG A 178 -6.05 -5.25 1.19
N ALA A 179 -6.16 -6.04 2.26
CA ALA A 179 -5.63 -7.40 2.30
C ALA A 179 -6.35 -8.32 1.31
N LYS A 180 -7.67 -8.19 1.17
CA LYS A 180 -8.45 -8.95 0.18
C LYS A 180 -8.05 -8.61 -1.24
N ASP A 181 -7.78 -7.35 -1.56
CA ASP A 181 -7.34 -6.96 -2.91
C ASP A 181 -6.00 -7.61 -3.28
N VAL A 182 -5.03 -7.58 -2.36
CA VAL A 182 -3.75 -8.28 -2.54
C VAL A 182 -3.95 -9.79 -2.62
N GLU A 183 -4.82 -10.36 -1.77
CA GLU A 183 -5.16 -11.78 -1.80
C GLU A 183 -5.75 -12.20 -3.15
N ARG A 184 -6.69 -11.42 -3.72
CA ARG A 184 -7.28 -11.70 -5.04
C ARG A 184 -6.21 -11.81 -6.11
N VAL A 185 -5.32 -10.81 -6.19
CA VAL A 185 -4.22 -10.79 -7.17
C VAL A 185 -3.27 -11.98 -6.96
N VAL A 186 -2.83 -12.23 -5.72
CA VAL A 186 -1.88 -13.32 -5.43
C VAL A 186 -2.52 -14.67 -5.70
N LYS A 187 -3.79 -14.88 -5.31
CA LYS A 187 -4.51 -16.14 -5.53
C LYS A 187 -4.67 -16.48 -7.01
N ALA A 188 -4.79 -15.49 -7.89
CA ALA A 188 -4.81 -15.73 -9.34
C ALA A 188 -3.50 -16.35 -9.88
N ALA A 189 -2.40 -16.22 -9.15
CA ALA A 189 -1.14 -16.88 -9.47
C ALA A 189 -1.16 -18.40 -9.20
N SER A 190 -2.13 -18.89 -8.41
CA SER A 190 -2.25 -20.32 -8.08
C SER A 190 -2.84 -21.12 -9.25
N GLU A 191 -2.50 -22.41 -9.28
CA GLU A 191 -3.07 -23.34 -10.25
C GLU A 191 -4.56 -23.59 -9.95
N PRO A 192 -5.48 -23.43 -10.93
CA PRO A 192 -6.92 -23.50 -10.68
C PRO A 192 -7.39 -24.82 -10.09
N THR A 193 -6.70 -25.91 -10.44
CA THR A 193 -7.08 -27.27 -10.06
C THR A 193 -6.54 -27.68 -8.70
N THR A 194 -5.32 -27.27 -8.36
CA THR A 194 -4.63 -27.71 -7.13
C THR A 194 -4.60 -26.64 -6.04
N GLY A 195 -4.70 -25.36 -6.41
CA GLY A 195 -4.48 -24.23 -5.52
C GLY A 195 -3.01 -24.02 -5.14
N GLU A 196 -2.09 -24.77 -5.76
CA GLU A 196 -0.65 -24.65 -5.50
C GLU A 196 -0.03 -23.52 -6.30
N PHE A 197 1.02 -22.92 -5.75
CA PHE A 197 1.83 -21.92 -6.44
C PHE A 197 3.02 -22.59 -7.13
N LEU A 198 3.04 -22.54 -8.46
CA LEU A 198 4.16 -23.04 -9.26
C LEU A 198 5.07 -21.88 -9.65
N VAL A 199 6.33 -21.93 -9.18
CA VAL A 199 7.35 -20.93 -9.49
C VAL A 199 8.48 -21.60 -10.28
N PRO A 200 8.89 -21.09 -11.44
CA PRO A 200 8.41 -19.87 -12.12
C PRO A 200 6.94 -19.94 -12.56
N LEU A 201 6.23 -18.81 -12.44
CA LEU A 201 4.83 -18.70 -12.88
C LEU A 201 4.72 -18.91 -14.38
N SER A 202 3.69 -19.62 -14.81
CA SER A 202 3.35 -19.72 -16.23
C SER A 202 2.81 -18.39 -16.77
N TYR A 203 2.89 -18.19 -18.08
CA TYR A 203 2.31 -17.00 -18.74
C TYR A 203 0.83 -16.83 -18.38
N GLU A 204 0.07 -17.93 -18.34
CA GLU A 204 -1.36 -17.90 -17.99
C GLU A 204 -1.61 -17.45 -16.56
N ARG A 205 -0.74 -17.81 -15.61
CA ARG A 205 -0.85 -17.36 -14.20
C ARG A 205 -0.51 -15.88 -14.07
N VAL A 206 0.53 -15.41 -14.75
CA VAL A 206 0.88 -13.98 -14.77
C VAL A 206 -0.24 -13.16 -15.41
N GLU A 207 -0.86 -13.66 -16.48
CA GLU A 207 -2.01 -13.00 -17.11
C GLU A 207 -3.25 -13.01 -16.21
N ALA A 208 -3.50 -14.10 -15.48
CA ALA A 208 -4.58 -14.13 -14.49
C ALA A 208 -4.38 -13.09 -13.37
N MET A 209 -3.16 -12.96 -12.85
CA MET A 209 -2.82 -11.89 -11.88
C MET A 209 -3.05 -10.50 -12.47
N ARG A 210 -2.74 -10.31 -13.76
CA ARG A 210 -2.95 -9.04 -14.46
C ARG A 210 -4.42 -8.71 -14.59
N ILE A 211 -5.25 -9.66 -15.00
CA ILE A 211 -6.70 -9.48 -15.11
C ILE A 211 -7.28 -9.05 -13.76
N GLU A 212 -6.89 -9.70 -12.66
CA GLU A 212 -7.33 -9.29 -11.31
C GLU A 212 -6.86 -7.87 -10.97
N MET A 213 -5.59 -7.53 -11.21
CA MET A 213 -5.06 -6.19 -10.95
C MET A 213 -5.78 -5.11 -11.77
N GLU A 214 -6.07 -5.39 -13.04
CA GLU A 214 -6.81 -4.49 -13.95
C GLU A 214 -8.31 -4.41 -13.61
N GLY A 215 -8.83 -5.38 -12.86
CA GLY A 215 -10.18 -5.35 -12.30
C GLY A 215 -10.33 -4.47 -11.05
N LEU A 216 -9.22 -4.11 -10.39
CA LEU A 216 -9.23 -3.23 -9.22
C LEU A 216 -9.45 -1.77 -9.59
N ASP A 217 -10.19 -1.05 -8.75
CA ASP A 217 -10.39 0.38 -8.90
C ASP A 217 -9.07 1.14 -8.65
N LEU A 218 -8.92 2.28 -9.31
CA LEU A 218 -7.70 3.10 -9.17
C LEU A 218 -7.51 3.66 -7.76
N GLU A 219 -8.59 3.80 -7.00
CA GLU A 219 -8.56 4.25 -5.61
C GLU A 219 -8.01 3.17 -4.67
N ASP A 220 -8.20 1.89 -5.00
CA ASP A 220 -7.70 0.75 -4.22
C ASP A 220 -6.22 0.48 -4.48
N LEU A 221 -5.71 0.85 -5.66
CA LEU A 221 -4.28 0.78 -6.04
C LEU A 221 -3.41 1.89 -5.40
N ASN A 222 -3.63 2.14 -4.11
CA ASN A 222 -3.02 3.20 -3.33
C ASN A 222 -1.81 2.72 -2.48
N GLU A 223 -1.25 3.63 -1.68
CA GLU A 223 -0.15 3.33 -0.75
C GLU A 223 -0.44 2.19 0.23
N GLY A 224 -1.70 2.03 0.63
CA GLY A 224 -2.12 0.94 1.51
C GLY A 224 -2.02 -0.44 0.84
N PHE A 225 -2.33 -0.53 -0.45
CA PHE A 225 -2.11 -1.75 -1.23
C PHE A 225 -0.61 -2.10 -1.25
N LEU A 226 0.23 -1.13 -1.62
CA LEU A 226 1.68 -1.32 -1.69
C LEU A 226 2.30 -1.67 -0.34
N SER A 227 1.88 -0.99 0.73
CA SER A 227 2.33 -1.31 2.10
C SER A 227 1.93 -2.72 2.53
N THR A 228 0.80 -3.24 2.04
CA THR A 228 0.35 -4.61 2.34
C THR A 228 1.21 -5.62 1.58
N VAL A 229 1.47 -5.39 0.30
CA VAL A 229 2.38 -6.22 -0.53
C VAL A 229 3.79 -6.26 0.07
N ASP A 230 4.33 -5.12 0.47
CA ASP A 230 5.66 -5.02 1.10
C ASP A 230 5.72 -5.79 2.43
N SER A 231 4.70 -5.64 3.28
CA SER A 231 4.60 -6.40 4.54
C SER A 231 4.57 -7.91 4.29
N TRP A 232 3.77 -8.38 3.32
CA TRP A 232 3.70 -9.80 2.96
C TRP A 232 5.01 -10.30 2.36
N MET A 233 5.71 -9.48 1.57
CA MET A 233 6.99 -9.83 0.97
C MET A 233 8.08 -9.98 2.02
N ASN A 234 8.16 -9.02 2.95
CA ASN A 234 9.10 -9.08 4.08
C ASN A 234 8.83 -10.29 4.97
N LYS A 235 7.55 -10.63 5.21
CA LYS A 235 7.18 -11.82 5.96
C LYS A 235 7.54 -13.11 5.22
N ALA A 236 7.20 -13.22 3.94
CA ALA A 236 7.57 -14.36 3.11
C ALA A 236 9.08 -14.58 3.07
N HIS A 237 9.86 -13.50 3.00
CA HIS A 237 11.32 -13.57 3.08
C HIS A 237 11.81 -14.08 4.44
N GLN A 238 11.25 -13.59 5.55
CA GLN A 238 11.59 -14.07 6.90
C GLN A 238 11.23 -15.55 7.11
N ASP A 239 10.13 -15.99 6.50
CA ASP A 239 9.64 -17.37 6.58
C ASP A 239 10.35 -18.31 5.59
N GLY A 240 11.31 -17.81 4.79
CA GLY A 240 12.04 -18.61 3.79
C GLY A 240 11.19 -19.04 2.59
N MET A 241 10.05 -18.36 2.36
CA MET A 241 9.13 -18.63 1.25
C MET A 241 9.56 -17.86 -0.01
N ASP A 242 10.72 -18.20 -0.57
CA ASP A 242 11.30 -17.50 -1.72
C ASP A 242 10.36 -17.47 -2.94
N GLY A 243 9.59 -18.54 -3.17
CA GLY A 243 8.58 -18.58 -4.23
C GLY A 243 7.50 -17.50 -4.07
N MET A 244 7.05 -17.25 -2.84
CA MET A 244 6.05 -16.22 -2.56
C MET A 244 6.63 -14.81 -2.74
N VAL A 245 7.90 -14.60 -2.40
CA VAL A 245 8.61 -13.34 -2.69
C VAL A 245 8.60 -13.06 -4.20
N VAL A 246 8.87 -14.06 -5.03
CA VAL A 246 8.84 -13.92 -6.50
C VAL A 246 7.43 -13.56 -7.01
N ILE A 247 6.38 -14.17 -6.46
CA ILE A 247 4.99 -13.87 -6.83
C ILE A 247 4.61 -12.43 -6.46
N LEU A 248 4.96 -11.99 -5.25
CA LEU A 248 4.70 -10.62 -4.80
C LEU A 248 5.51 -9.61 -5.60
N GLN A 249 6.74 -9.95 -6.02
CA GLN A 249 7.52 -9.11 -6.94
C GLN A 249 6.82 -8.97 -8.30
N LYS A 250 6.24 -10.06 -8.82
CA LYS A 250 5.43 -10.00 -10.05
C LYS A 250 4.17 -9.15 -9.86
N ALA A 251 3.51 -9.23 -8.71
CA ALA A 251 2.40 -8.33 -8.39
C ALA A 251 2.80 -6.85 -8.43
N LEU A 252 3.98 -6.47 -7.90
CA LEU A 252 4.49 -5.09 -7.98
C LEU A 252 4.80 -4.65 -9.42
N GLN A 253 5.35 -5.55 -10.24
CA GLN A 253 5.61 -5.26 -11.66
C GLN A 253 4.30 -5.02 -12.43
N ILE A 254 3.29 -5.86 -12.21
CA ILE A 254 1.96 -5.70 -12.81
C ILE A 254 1.32 -4.40 -12.31
N TYR A 255 1.36 -4.13 -11.01
CA TYR A 255 0.88 -2.88 -10.41
C TYR A 255 1.45 -1.65 -11.12
N ALA A 256 2.78 -1.60 -11.27
CA ALA A 256 3.47 -0.47 -11.89
C ALA A 256 3.01 -0.27 -13.34
N GLY A 257 3.00 -1.34 -14.14
CA GLY A 257 2.51 -1.32 -15.52
C GLY A 257 1.06 -0.82 -15.63
N THR A 258 0.16 -1.34 -14.79
CA THR A 258 -1.26 -0.98 -14.77
C THR A 258 -1.48 0.49 -14.38
N VAL A 259 -0.88 0.95 -13.28
CA VAL A 259 -1.07 2.33 -12.81
C VAL A 259 -0.45 3.34 -13.79
N ILE A 260 0.74 3.06 -14.34
CA ILE A 260 1.37 3.92 -15.33
C ILE A 260 0.54 3.98 -16.61
N SER A 261 0.07 2.84 -17.14
CA SER A 261 -0.77 2.82 -18.35
C SER A 261 -2.07 3.61 -18.15
N ARG A 262 -2.75 3.41 -17.01
CA ARG A 262 -3.95 4.19 -16.65
C ARG A 262 -3.67 5.69 -16.51
N ALA A 263 -2.53 6.07 -15.92
CA ALA A 263 -2.11 7.47 -15.79
C ALA A 263 -1.80 8.10 -17.16
N ARG A 264 -1.15 7.36 -18.07
CA ARG A 264 -0.89 7.82 -19.45
C ARG A 264 -2.18 8.06 -20.22
N VAL A 265 -3.16 7.17 -20.13
CA VAL A 265 -4.48 7.36 -20.76
C VAL A 265 -5.17 8.63 -20.24
N ARG A 266 -5.14 8.86 -18.92
CA ARG A 266 -5.67 10.10 -18.31
C ARG A 266 -4.95 11.34 -18.80
N LEU A 267 -3.61 11.30 -18.88
CA LEU A 267 -2.81 12.42 -19.38
C LEU A 267 -3.13 12.74 -20.84
N GLN A 268 -3.25 11.71 -21.68
CA GLN A 268 -3.66 11.87 -23.09
C GLN A 268 -5.06 12.43 -23.24
N ALA A 269 -6.02 11.97 -22.42
CA ALA A 269 -7.38 12.50 -22.41
C ALA A 269 -7.43 13.97 -21.97
N ASN A 270 -6.67 14.35 -20.94
CA ASN A 270 -6.58 15.73 -20.46
C ASN A 270 -5.95 16.66 -21.51
N VAL A 271 -4.89 16.21 -22.17
CA VAL A 271 -4.27 16.95 -23.29
C VAL A 271 -5.25 17.09 -24.45
N GLY A 272 -5.99 16.03 -24.79
CA GLY A 272 -7.03 16.08 -25.82
C GLY A 272 -8.15 17.06 -25.48
N ALA A 273 -8.64 17.06 -24.24
CA ALA A 273 -9.68 17.99 -23.77
C ALA A 273 -9.21 19.45 -23.80
N ALA A 274 -7.95 19.73 -23.44
CA ALA A 274 -7.36 21.06 -23.50
C ALA A 274 -7.24 21.60 -24.94
N LEU A 275 -7.05 20.72 -25.92
CA LEU A 275 -6.94 21.09 -27.35
C LEU A 275 -8.31 21.34 -28.03
N VAL A 276 -9.41 20.84 -27.45
CA VAL A 276 -10.77 20.96 -28.01
C VAL A 276 -11.46 22.27 -27.59
N GLY A 277 -10.78 23.12 -26.82
CA GLY A 277 -11.38 24.25 -26.10
C GLY A 277 -11.37 25.65 -26.73
N GLU A 278 -11.17 25.84 -28.05
CA GLU A 278 -11.58 27.04 -28.83
C GLU A 278 -11.18 26.89 -30.33
N ASP A 279 -12.15 27.20 -31.22
CA ASP A 279 -12.13 27.16 -32.70
C ASP A 279 -11.78 25.85 -33.43
N GLN A 280 -12.83 25.17 -33.94
CA GLN A 280 -12.74 23.98 -34.81
C GLN A 280 -11.83 24.20 -36.04
N ALA A 281 -11.73 25.45 -36.52
CA ALA A 281 -10.85 25.82 -37.62
C ALA A 281 -9.36 25.80 -37.24
N ALA A 282 -9.01 26.07 -35.97
CA ALA A 282 -7.65 25.92 -35.46
C ALA A 282 -7.30 24.44 -35.24
N ALA A 283 -8.27 23.61 -34.84
CA ALA A 283 -8.11 22.16 -34.75
C ALA A 283 -7.91 21.51 -36.13
N ASP A 284 -8.65 21.94 -37.16
CA ASP A 284 -8.47 21.46 -38.53
C ASP A 284 -7.16 21.96 -39.15
N ALA A 285 -6.73 23.19 -38.82
CA ALA A 285 -5.42 23.74 -39.22
C ALA A 285 -4.26 23.02 -38.51
N LEU A 286 -4.43 22.63 -37.24
CA LEU A 286 -3.43 21.88 -36.47
C LEU A 286 -3.43 20.40 -36.86
N ALA A 287 -4.57 19.82 -37.23
CA ALA A 287 -4.68 18.48 -37.79
C ALA A 287 -4.06 18.42 -39.21
N ALA A 288 -4.22 19.49 -40.02
CA ALA A 288 -3.52 19.65 -41.28
C ALA A 288 -2.00 19.87 -41.07
N ALA A 289 -1.60 20.59 -40.02
CA ALA A 289 -0.19 20.74 -39.63
C ALA A 289 0.42 19.45 -39.06
N ALA A 290 -0.36 18.65 -38.32
CA ALA A 290 0.02 17.32 -37.81
C ALA A 290 0.09 16.28 -38.94
N ALA A 291 -0.78 16.40 -39.94
CA ALA A 291 -0.73 15.63 -41.19
C ALA A 291 0.40 16.08 -42.14
N ALA A 292 0.96 17.27 -41.96
CA ALA A 292 2.17 17.73 -42.63
C ALA A 292 3.45 17.35 -41.84
N ALA A 293 3.40 17.33 -40.50
CA ALA A 293 4.48 16.87 -39.62
C ALA A 293 4.62 15.34 -39.57
N SER A 294 3.58 14.59 -39.96
CA SER A 294 3.61 13.14 -40.14
C SER A 294 4.51 12.69 -41.30
N ALA A 295 4.99 13.61 -42.14
CA ALA A 295 5.96 13.30 -43.18
C ALA A 295 7.42 13.19 -42.69
N THR A 296 7.74 13.53 -41.43
CA THR A 296 9.14 13.38 -40.94
C THR A 296 9.30 13.10 -39.43
N GLY A 297 8.24 12.82 -38.65
CA GLY A 297 8.42 12.47 -37.23
C GLY A 297 7.18 12.09 -36.41
N GLY A 298 5.96 12.24 -36.95
CA GLY A 298 4.72 11.88 -36.24
C GLY A 298 4.46 10.37 -36.12
N GLY A 299 4.81 9.59 -37.16
CA GLY A 299 4.58 8.15 -37.17
C GLY A 299 5.45 7.39 -36.16
N GLU A 300 6.71 7.77 -36.04
CA GLU A 300 7.66 7.16 -35.10
C GLU A 300 7.26 7.42 -33.64
N ARG A 301 6.83 8.64 -33.30
CA ARG A 301 6.35 8.96 -31.95
C ARG A 301 5.10 8.15 -31.58
N ALA A 302 4.16 8.00 -32.51
CA ALA A 302 2.98 7.18 -32.29
C ALA A 302 3.34 5.70 -32.12
N ALA A 303 4.26 5.18 -32.95
CA ALA A 303 4.77 3.82 -32.85
C ALA A 303 5.52 3.58 -31.52
N ALA A 304 6.34 4.53 -31.08
CA ALA A 304 7.04 4.47 -29.79
C ALA A 304 6.06 4.46 -28.61
N SER A 305 5.02 5.30 -28.67
CA SER A 305 3.97 5.31 -27.64
C SER A 305 3.18 4.02 -27.57
N ALA A 306 2.83 3.44 -28.73
CA ALA A 306 2.16 2.15 -28.82
C ALA A 306 3.05 1.00 -28.32
N LEU A 307 4.35 1.03 -28.65
CA LEU A 307 5.32 0.08 -28.13
C LEU A 307 5.48 0.20 -26.62
N LEU A 308 5.51 1.42 -26.06
CA LEU A 308 5.53 1.62 -24.61
C LEU A 308 4.26 1.07 -23.95
N GLU A 309 3.06 1.37 -24.47
CA GLU A 309 1.81 0.81 -23.92
C GLU A 309 1.82 -0.72 -23.89
N LYS A 310 2.39 -1.34 -24.93
CA LYS A 310 2.59 -2.79 -24.95
C LYS A 310 3.59 -3.24 -23.87
N LEU A 311 4.73 -2.55 -23.73
CA LEU A 311 5.76 -2.88 -22.75
C LEU A 311 5.28 -2.75 -21.30
N LEU A 312 4.38 -1.82 -21.02
CA LEU A 312 3.72 -1.69 -19.70
C LEU A 312 2.82 -2.89 -19.36
N ARG A 313 2.33 -3.63 -20.37
CA ARG A 313 1.40 -4.75 -20.20
C ARG A 313 2.02 -6.13 -20.37
N VAL A 314 3.18 -6.26 -20.98
CA VAL A 314 3.84 -7.57 -21.08
C VAL A 314 4.64 -7.87 -19.82
N ASP A 315 4.89 -9.15 -19.56
CA ASP A 315 5.79 -9.55 -18.49
C ASP A 315 7.22 -9.04 -18.77
N ALA A 316 7.90 -8.57 -17.71
CA ALA A 316 9.25 -8.04 -17.81
C ALA A 316 10.24 -9.04 -18.41
N ASP A 317 10.07 -10.34 -18.20
CA ASP A 317 10.94 -11.38 -18.76
C ASP A 317 10.85 -11.45 -20.29
N SER A 318 9.76 -10.94 -20.87
CA SER A 318 9.57 -10.84 -22.33
C SER A 318 10.06 -9.53 -22.94
N TRP A 319 10.43 -8.51 -22.15
CA TRP A 319 10.78 -7.18 -22.65
C TRP A 319 11.85 -7.20 -23.73
N ASN A 320 12.94 -7.96 -23.57
CA ASN A 320 14.04 -7.96 -24.55
C ASN A 320 13.60 -8.48 -25.93
N VAL A 321 12.63 -9.41 -25.97
CA VAL A 321 12.07 -9.92 -27.22
C VAL A 321 11.12 -8.89 -27.83
N GLU A 322 10.30 -8.26 -27.00
CA GLU A 322 9.34 -7.24 -27.43
C GLU A 322 9.99 -5.96 -27.93
N ILE A 323 11.04 -5.49 -27.26
CA ILE A 323 11.82 -4.30 -27.65
C ILE A 323 12.46 -4.55 -29.03
N ARG A 324 13.18 -5.67 -29.21
CA ARG A 324 13.77 -6.03 -30.51
C ARG A 324 12.73 -6.11 -31.61
N ARG A 325 11.61 -6.79 -31.34
CA ARG A 325 10.50 -6.90 -32.30
C ARG A 325 9.91 -5.53 -32.66
N GLY A 326 9.81 -4.60 -31.71
CA GLY A 326 9.34 -3.24 -31.95
C GLY A 326 10.32 -2.37 -32.74
N MET A 327 11.62 -2.61 -32.58
CA MET A 327 12.69 -1.94 -33.33
C MET A 327 12.84 -2.46 -34.77
N GLU A 328 12.63 -3.76 -34.98
CA GLU A 328 12.80 -4.44 -36.28
C GLU A 328 11.53 -4.43 -37.16
N GLY A 329 10.41 -3.91 -36.66
CA GLY A 329 9.12 -3.91 -37.37
C GLY A 329 9.01 -2.92 -38.54
N GLU A 330 7.92 -3.02 -39.32
CA GLU A 330 7.65 -2.16 -40.50
C GLU A 330 7.62 -0.65 -40.16
N ASN A 331 7.28 -0.29 -38.92
CA ASN A 331 7.35 1.07 -38.38
C ASN A 331 8.40 1.14 -37.25
N GLY A 332 9.61 0.63 -37.53
CA GLY A 332 10.69 0.47 -36.57
C GLY A 332 10.89 1.70 -35.69
N VAL A 333 10.79 1.49 -34.38
CA VAL A 333 10.95 2.55 -33.38
C VAL A 333 12.43 2.67 -33.04
N THR A 334 13.03 3.86 -33.16
CA THR A 334 14.39 4.07 -32.67
C THR A 334 14.45 3.98 -31.15
N LYS A 335 15.62 3.59 -30.65
CA LYS A 335 15.93 3.54 -29.22
C LYS A 335 15.69 4.89 -28.55
N GLU A 336 16.13 5.96 -29.19
CA GLU A 336 15.99 7.33 -28.73
C GLU A 336 14.52 7.75 -28.64
N ALA A 337 13.69 7.38 -29.63
CA ALA A 337 12.26 7.66 -29.61
C ALA A 337 11.54 6.93 -28.46
N LEU A 338 11.88 5.65 -28.23
CA LEU A 338 11.29 4.87 -27.14
C LEU A 338 11.74 5.38 -25.76
N ILE A 339 13.03 5.65 -25.57
CA ILE A 339 13.55 6.25 -24.32
C ILE A 339 12.90 7.61 -24.09
N GLY A 340 12.79 8.45 -25.12
CA GLY A 340 12.14 9.76 -25.01
C GLY A 340 10.67 9.66 -24.58
N GLU A 341 9.96 8.60 -24.97
CA GLU A 341 8.58 8.36 -24.53
C GLU A 341 8.51 7.86 -23.08
N VAL A 342 9.47 7.03 -22.65
CA VAL A 342 9.60 6.64 -21.24
C VAL A 342 9.93 7.84 -20.35
N GLN A 343 10.83 8.74 -20.79
CA GLN A 343 11.18 9.96 -20.06
C GLN A 343 9.99 10.90 -19.90
N LYS A 344 9.21 11.14 -20.97
CA LYS A 344 7.95 11.91 -20.87
C LYS A 344 6.98 11.29 -19.87
N THR A 345 6.90 9.96 -19.83
CA THR A 345 6.05 9.25 -18.86
C THR A 345 6.58 9.46 -17.44
N MET A 346 7.90 9.41 -17.24
CA MET A 346 8.53 9.72 -15.95
C MET A 346 8.18 11.14 -15.49
N GLU A 347 8.30 12.13 -16.37
CA GLU A 347 7.99 13.54 -16.05
C GLU A 347 6.51 13.78 -15.81
N GLY A 348 5.63 13.20 -16.64
CA GLY A 348 4.19 13.44 -16.60
C GLY A 348 3.44 12.64 -15.54
N VAL A 349 3.96 11.47 -15.15
CA VAL A 349 3.31 10.57 -14.18
C VAL A 349 4.03 10.60 -12.83
N ILE A 350 5.35 10.38 -12.82
CA ILE A 350 6.10 10.10 -11.57
C ILE A 350 6.38 11.37 -10.77
N LEU A 351 6.68 12.48 -11.44
CA LEU A 351 6.91 13.76 -10.74
C LEU A 351 5.63 14.37 -10.16
N GLY A 352 4.45 13.90 -10.59
CA GLY A 352 3.16 14.27 -10.01
C GLY A 352 2.79 13.50 -8.74
N LEU A 353 3.55 12.47 -8.37
CA LEU A 353 3.32 11.66 -7.18
C LEU A 353 3.98 12.29 -5.95
N ASP A 354 3.45 11.97 -4.77
CA ASP A 354 4.00 12.42 -3.49
C ASP A 354 5.47 12.01 -3.35
N ASN A 355 6.33 12.99 -3.10
CA ASN A 355 7.77 12.76 -3.00
C ASN A 355 8.11 11.75 -1.88
N GLY A 356 8.81 10.68 -2.26
CA GLY A 356 9.20 9.62 -1.33
C GLY A 356 8.10 8.59 -1.02
N SER A 357 6.94 8.69 -1.67
CA SER A 357 5.88 7.67 -1.60
C SER A 357 6.34 6.32 -2.16
N MET A 358 5.69 5.23 -1.74
CA MET A 358 6.03 3.90 -2.25
C MET A 358 5.65 3.78 -3.71
N ALA A 359 4.51 4.35 -4.12
CA ALA A 359 4.06 4.38 -5.51
C ALA A 359 5.09 5.07 -6.42
N GLN A 360 5.62 6.22 -6.00
CA GLN A 360 6.65 6.93 -6.76
C GLN A 360 7.89 6.04 -6.96
N ARG A 361 8.35 5.37 -5.90
CA ARG A 361 9.55 4.50 -5.98
C ARG A 361 9.32 3.30 -6.87
N VAL A 362 8.24 2.54 -6.66
CA VAL A 362 7.94 1.32 -7.41
C VAL A 362 7.79 1.63 -8.90
N GLN A 363 7.05 2.68 -9.25
CA GLN A 363 6.86 3.08 -10.65
C GLN A 363 8.14 3.65 -11.28
N ALA A 364 8.93 4.43 -10.53
CA ALA A 364 10.20 4.96 -11.03
C ALA A 364 11.23 3.85 -11.29
N GLU A 365 11.37 2.89 -10.37
CA GLU A 365 12.27 1.74 -10.55
C GLU A 365 11.85 0.89 -11.75
N PHE A 366 10.55 0.65 -11.92
CA PHE A 366 10.02 -0.06 -13.08
C PHE A 366 10.40 0.62 -14.41
N LEU A 367 10.21 1.94 -14.52
CA LEU A 367 10.57 2.68 -15.73
C LEU A 367 12.08 2.79 -15.92
N ARG A 368 12.88 2.91 -14.85
CA ARG A 368 14.36 2.90 -14.92
C ARG A 368 14.89 1.55 -15.42
N GLU A 369 14.33 0.45 -14.93
CA GLU A 369 14.67 -0.88 -15.42
C GLU A 369 14.33 -0.99 -16.91
N LEU A 370 13.15 -0.52 -17.32
CA LEU A 370 12.76 -0.51 -18.73
C LEU A 370 13.75 0.28 -19.59
N VAL A 371 14.16 1.49 -19.18
CA VAL A 371 15.21 2.26 -19.87
C VAL A 371 16.50 1.45 -19.97
N THR A 372 16.95 0.84 -18.86
CA THR A 372 18.16 0.01 -18.85
C THR A 372 18.07 -1.15 -19.85
N ARG A 373 16.89 -1.77 -19.99
CA ARG A 373 16.69 -2.87 -20.94
C ARG A 373 16.65 -2.39 -22.39
N ILE A 374 16.06 -1.23 -22.64
CA ILE A 374 16.08 -0.57 -23.95
C ILE A 374 17.53 -0.18 -24.30
N GLU A 375 18.32 0.23 -23.32
CA GLU A 375 19.74 0.54 -23.46
C GLU A 375 20.62 -0.68 -23.76
N ALA A 376 20.22 -1.85 -23.30
CA ALA A 376 20.96 -3.10 -23.49
C ALA A 376 20.67 -3.81 -24.82
N VAL A 377 19.55 -3.48 -25.47
CA VAL A 377 19.23 -3.89 -26.85
C VAL A 377 19.95 -2.95 -27.82
#